data_AF-A0A554N111-F1
#
_entry.id   AF-A0A554N111-F1
#
_cell.length_a   1.000
_cell.length_b   1.000
_cell.length_c   1.000
_cell.angle_alpha   90.00
_cell.angle_beta   90.00
_cell.angle_gamma   90.00
#
_symmetry.space_group_name_H-M   'P 1'
#
loop_
_entity.id
_entity.type
_entity.pdbx_description
1 polymer ?
#
loop_
_entity_poly.entity_id
_entity_poly.type
_entity_poly.pdbx_seq_one_letter_code
_entity_poly.pdbx_strand_id
1 'polypeptide(L)'
;MSRAPRRPAVEPAPSGDRRPVEVAVTIGREALGGLVALALAVIALRHVIATERVALLWYDGDSVLLPLVQRSLQAGQPFEWAMSPALFFFPELPVYLFCSLVTATPQQALAVNGVLVLLAVYALVRAAANELMPSAGRPARIAVSAGALGLVTLLVLTESSATATSLELASLLLTTTYYYGAVLAMLGTAVLVLRAVRLGRASVPLLVVLGLVAACTTASNPLFVPWSAAPVVVTLGLLVLARRVPWHPAALLAGAVTVGSVIGYLVRIPLRPFVSLDPATYVQPSRAGETLRFFAALTDDRAGTAPGDLGLLLLFAGVLVTVGGTVWAWRVRTARTVLVATLLPLVTVVAVSVGVVVAGSETPRYLQPIVTAPLLALVAVAELTRTAVRRTRVHRPHRGVRAGVAVAMAAVLATGIAVAPGTAHAVATARYPAAACLDRWADGRQVTGVGQFWTVRPLATYTSSNVGLLQVRDTFETYPWLVDLGAYRDADPSFVVVGSHDLWTTAVEDSLGTPATITHCTGFDVYDYAGTAGQAILRRDVVGSADVIRRDRGF
;
A
#
# COMPACT_ATOMS: atom_id res chain seq x y z
N MET A 1 18.38 74.23 -31.00
CA MET A 1 17.42 73.36 -30.27
C MET A 1 17.07 72.17 -31.16
N SER A 2 17.64 70.99 -30.89
CA SER A 2 17.43 69.76 -31.67
C SER A 2 16.55 68.80 -30.88
N ARG A 3 15.44 68.33 -31.48
CA ARG A 3 14.44 67.44 -30.86
C ARG A 3 14.92 65.99 -30.92
N ALA A 4 14.89 65.31 -29.78
CA ALA A 4 15.16 63.88 -29.64
C ALA A 4 14.07 63.01 -30.31
N PRO A 5 14.39 61.81 -30.82
CA PRO A 5 13.42 60.93 -31.45
C PRO A 5 12.60 60.14 -30.42
N ARG A 6 11.28 60.07 -30.63
CA ARG A 6 10.32 59.27 -29.86
C ARG A 6 10.56 57.78 -30.07
N ARG A 7 10.64 57.00 -28.98
CA ARG A 7 10.60 55.52 -29.03
C ARG A 7 9.20 55.04 -29.47
N PRO A 8 9.09 54.01 -30.33
CA PRO A 8 7.80 53.41 -30.65
C PRO A 8 7.26 52.61 -29.46
N ALA A 9 5.93 52.67 -29.28
CA ALA A 9 5.21 51.89 -28.28
C ALA A 9 5.31 50.39 -28.59
N VAL A 10 5.59 49.59 -27.57
CA VAL A 10 5.56 48.12 -27.66
C VAL A 10 4.10 47.69 -27.61
N GLU A 11 3.58 47.15 -28.71
CA GLU A 11 2.26 46.51 -28.75
C GLU A 11 2.22 45.33 -27.77
N PRO A 12 1.12 45.17 -27.00
CA PRO A 12 0.93 44.00 -26.16
C PRO A 12 0.75 42.77 -27.06
N ALA A 13 1.52 41.72 -26.77
CA ALA A 13 1.43 40.45 -27.48
C ALA A 13 -0.02 39.92 -27.46
N PRO A 14 -0.55 39.43 -28.60
CA PRO A 14 -1.90 38.90 -28.66
C PRO A 14 -2.01 37.69 -27.72
N SER A 15 -2.99 37.74 -26.83
CA SER A 15 -3.39 36.64 -25.96
C SER A 15 -3.80 35.45 -26.83
N GLY A 16 -2.88 34.50 -26.99
CA GLY A 16 -3.03 33.39 -27.94
C GLY A 16 -4.17 32.45 -27.57
N ASP A 17 -5.21 32.48 -28.41
CA ASP A 17 -6.15 31.37 -28.59
C ASP A 17 -5.36 30.12 -28.97
N ARG A 18 -5.20 29.19 -28.03
CA ARG A 18 -4.65 27.87 -28.32
C ARG A 18 -5.61 27.15 -29.27
N ARG A 19 -5.16 26.87 -30.49
CA ARG A 19 -5.96 26.19 -31.50
C ARG A 19 -6.53 24.86 -30.94
N PRO A 20 -7.81 24.55 -31.15
CA PRO A 20 -8.48 23.37 -30.58
C PRO A 20 -7.76 22.04 -30.91
N VAL A 21 -7.04 21.97 -32.03
CA VAL A 21 -6.24 20.81 -32.44
C VAL A 21 -5.09 20.51 -31.46
N GLU A 22 -4.42 21.52 -30.89
CA GLU A 22 -3.31 21.30 -29.95
C GLU A 22 -3.78 20.78 -28.59
N VAL A 23 -4.98 21.20 -28.18
CA VAL A 23 -5.65 20.71 -26.98
C VAL A 23 -6.04 19.25 -27.16
N ALA A 24 -6.65 18.89 -28.30
CA ALA A 24 -7.03 17.51 -28.61
C ALA A 24 -5.82 16.55 -28.63
N VAL A 25 -4.71 16.93 -29.27
CA VAL A 25 -3.47 16.13 -29.30
C VAL A 25 -2.87 15.97 -27.90
N THR A 26 -2.99 17.00 -27.06
CA THR A 26 -2.53 16.95 -25.67
C THR A 26 -3.34 15.97 -24.84
N ILE A 27 -4.67 16.04 -24.93
CA ILE A 27 -5.59 15.15 -24.23
C ILE A 27 -5.35 13.70 -24.68
N GLY A 28 -5.24 13.46 -25.99
CA GLY A 28 -4.99 12.12 -26.53
C GLY A 28 -3.70 11.48 -26.01
N ARG A 29 -2.64 12.26 -25.80
CA ARG A 29 -1.37 11.74 -25.25
C ARG A 29 -1.47 11.36 -23.77
N GLU A 30 -2.10 12.20 -22.94
CA GLU A 30 -2.29 11.88 -21.53
C GLU A 30 -3.27 10.70 -21.37
N ALA A 31 -4.32 10.64 -22.21
CA ALA A 31 -5.23 9.50 -22.27
C ALA A 31 -4.50 8.19 -22.62
N LEU A 32 -3.62 8.21 -23.63
CA LEU A 32 -2.78 7.05 -23.96
C LEU A 32 -1.89 6.62 -22.78
N GLY A 33 -1.27 7.58 -22.07
CA GLY A 33 -0.50 7.30 -20.86
C GLY A 33 -1.33 6.64 -19.77
N GLY A 34 -2.55 7.14 -19.54
CA GLY A 34 -3.51 6.55 -18.60
C GLY A 34 -3.96 5.15 -19.00
N LEU A 35 -4.21 4.92 -20.30
CA LEU A 35 -4.58 3.59 -20.82
C LEU A 35 -3.44 2.58 -20.66
N VAL A 36 -2.19 2.98 -20.91
CA VAL A 36 -1.01 2.13 -20.67
C VAL A 36 -0.90 1.80 -19.17
N ALA A 37 -1.11 2.77 -18.29
CA ALA A 37 -1.09 2.54 -16.84
C ALA A 37 -2.22 1.60 -16.39
N LEU A 38 -3.42 1.74 -16.95
CA LEU A 38 -4.54 0.84 -16.71
C LEU A 38 -4.23 -0.58 -17.19
N ALA A 39 -3.66 -0.73 -18.39
CA ALA A 39 -3.24 -2.02 -18.91
C ALA A 39 -2.21 -2.71 -17.99
N LEU A 40 -1.19 -1.97 -17.53
CA LEU A 40 -0.20 -2.46 -16.57
C LEU A 40 -0.83 -2.89 -15.23
N ALA A 41 -1.80 -2.12 -14.72
CA ALA A 41 -2.52 -2.45 -13.50
C ALA A 41 -3.37 -3.71 -13.65
N VAL A 42 -4.06 -3.86 -14.79
CA VAL A 42 -4.86 -5.05 -15.12
C VAL A 42 -3.97 -6.28 -15.31
N ILE A 43 -2.79 -6.15 -15.93
CA ILE A 43 -1.80 -7.23 -16.06
C ILE A 43 -1.30 -7.67 -14.68
N ALA A 44 -0.96 -6.72 -13.81
CA ALA A 44 -0.54 -7.02 -12.44
C ALA A 44 -1.64 -7.74 -11.65
N LEU A 45 -2.87 -7.23 -11.70
CA LEU A 45 -4.03 -7.87 -11.07
C LEU A 45 -4.25 -9.28 -11.63
N ARG A 46 -4.23 -9.44 -12.96
CA ARG A 46 -4.40 -10.74 -13.65
C ARG A 46 -3.45 -11.78 -13.10
N HIS A 47 -2.19 -11.41 -12.90
CA HIS A 47 -1.15 -12.28 -12.37
C HIS A 47 -1.40 -12.67 -10.92
N VAL A 48 -1.74 -11.69 -10.07
CA VAL A 48 -2.09 -11.96 -8.66
C VAL A 48 -3.26 -12.94 -8.56
N ILE A 49 -4.33 -12.74 -9.35
CA ILE A 49 -5.48 -13.66 -9.35
C ILE A 49 -5.21 -15.01 -10.04
N ALA A 50 -4.14 -15.13 -10.82
CA ALA A 50 -3.75 -16.37 -11.52
C ALA A 50 -2.93 -17.32 -10.65
N THR A 51 -2.38 -16.81 -9.55
CA THR A 51 -1.38 -17.48 -8.73
C THR A 51 -1.90 -17.66 -7.31
N GLU A 52 -1.15 -18.36 -6.46
CA GLU A 52 -1.52 -18.53 -5.05
C GLU A 52 -1.54 -17.19 -4.29
N ARG A 53 -0.92 -16.15 -4.85
CA ARG A 53 -0.97 -14.78 -4.36
C ARG A 53 -2.38 -14.22 -4.19
N VAL A 54 -3.36 -14.78 -4.90
CA VAL A 54 -4.78 -14.44 -4.73
C VAL A 54 -5.27 -14.66 -3.31
N ALA A 55 -4.67 -15.61 -2.57
CA ALA A 55 -4.97 -15.86 -1.18
C ALA A 55 -4.73 -14.60 -0.35
N LEU A 56 -3.61 -13.89 -0.56
CA LEU A 56 -3.37 -12.61 0.09
C LEU A 56 -4.36 -11.54 -0.34
N LEU A 57 -4.72 -11.45 -1.63
CA LEU A 57 -5.63 -10.41 -2.09
C LEU A 57 -7.05 -10.56 -1.52
N TRP A 58 -7.56 -11.78 -1.45
CA TRP A 58 -8.98 -12.04 -1.15
C TRP A 58 -9.26 -12.77 0.15
N TYR A 59 -8.37 -13.62 0.65
CA TYR A 59 -8.72 -14.57 1.71
C TYR A 59 -7.86 -14.43 2.97
N ASP A 60 -6.77 -13.68 2.90
CA ASP A 60 -5.91 -13.44 4.05
C ASP A 60 -6.64 -12.60 5.11
N GLY A 61 -6.44 -12.99 6.37
CA GLY A 61 -7.08 -12.37 7.51
C GLY A 61 -6.85 -10.85 7.52
N ASP A 62 -5.62 -10.39 7.32
CA ASP A 62 -5.32 -8.95 7.33
C ASP A 62 -6.06 -8.23 6.19
N SER A 63 -5.98 -8.77 4.96
CA SER A 63 -6.56 -8.16 3.76
C SER A 63 -8.06 -7.91 3.83
N VAL A 64 -8.80 -8.83 4.47
CA VAL A 64 -10.26 -8.73 4.59
C VAL A 64 -10.74 -7.81 5.72
N LEU A 65 -9.83 -7.08 6.39
CA LEU A 65 -10.20 -6.11 7.42
C LEU A 65 -11.20 -5.06 6.93
N LEU A 66 -10.91 -4.39 5.82
CA LEU A 66 -11.77 -3.31 5.34
C LEU A 66 -13.18 -3.82 4.95
N PRO A 67 -13.31 -4.99 4.28
CA PRO A 67 -14.60 -5.68 4.17
C PRO A 67 -15.32 -5.91 5.50
N LEU A 68 -14.62 -6.39 6.53
CA LEU A 68 -15.22 -6.65 7.85
C LEU A 68 -15.66 -5.34 8.54
N VAL A 69 -14.87 -4.27 8.42
CA VAL A 69 -15.26 -2.93 8.91
C VAL A 69 -16.54 -2.46 8.22
N GLN A 70 -16.63 -2.58 6.88
CA GLN A 70 -17.85 -2.25 6.16
C GLN A 70 -19.04 -3.08 6.65
N ARG A 71 -18.86 -4.38 6.87
CA ARG A 71 -19.92 -5.27 7.35
C ARG A 71 -20.38 -4.90 8.76
N SER A 72 -19.46 -4.59 9.68
CA SER A 72 -19.77 -4.09 11.02
C SER A 72 -20.61 -2.80 10.97
N LEU A 73 -20.21 -1.84 10.12
CA LEU A 73 -20.96 -0.60 9.90
C LEU A 73 -22.37 -0.87 9.33
N GLN A 74 -22.50 -1.79 8.39
CA GLN A 74 -23.79 -2.17 7.81
C GLN A 74 -24.69 -2.91 8.80
N ALA A 75 -24.11 -3.69 9.71
CA ALA A 75 -24.82 -4.37 10.78
C ALA A 75 -25.22 -3.42 11.94
N GLY A 76 -24.79 -2.16 11.91
CA GLY A 76 -25.09 -1.19 12.97
C GLY A 76 -24.42 -1.53 14.31
N GLN A 77 -23.31 -2.27 14.27
CA GLN A 77 -22.57 -2.64 15.47
C GLN A 77 -21.95 -1.39 16.12
N PRO A 78 -21.88 -1.32 17.47
CA PRO A 78 -21.10 -0.30 18.15
C PRO A 78 -19.65 -0.35 17.65
N PHE A 79 -19.10 0.81 17.29
CA PHE A 79 -17.75 0.86 16.73
C PHE A 79 -16.71 0.73 17.84
N GLU A 80 -16.40 -0.51 18.23
CA GLU A 80 -15.49 -0.86 19.34
C GLU A 80 -14.32 -1.70 18.81
N TRP A 81 -13.72 -1.22 17.72
CA TRP A 81 -12.69 -1.94 16.99
C TRP A 81 -11.35 -1.97 17.72
N ALA A 82 -10.81 -3.16 17.89
CA ALA A 82 -9.47 -3.42 18.38
C ALA A 82 -8.50 -3.54 17.20
N MET A 83 -8.05 -2.42 16.64
CA MET A 83 -7.18 -2.33 15.45
C MET A 83 -5.70 -2.63 15.76
N SER A 84 -4.92 -2.86 14.71
CA SER A 84 -3.45 -2.86 14.79
C SER A 84 -2.93 -1.44 15.10
N PRO A 85 -1.60 -1.23 15.25
CA PRO A 85 -1.05 0.13 15.27
C PRO A 85 -1.42 0.95 14.02
N ALA A 86 -1.74 0.33 12.90
CA ALA A 86 -2.41 1.01 11.80
C ALA A 86 -3.93 0.98 11.99
N LEU A 87 -4.54 2.16 11.97
CA LEU A 87 -5.99 2.39 12.07
C LEU A 87 -6.67 2.46 10.69
N PHE A 88 -5.88 2.60 9.61
CA PHE A 88 -6.31 2.55 8.21
C PHE A 88 -7.36 3.58 7.75
N PHE A 89 -7.75 4.54 8.59
CA PHE A 89 -8.77 5.53 8.24
C PHE A 89 -8.32 6.51 7.14
N PHE A 90 -7.02 6.61 6.84
CA PHE A 90 -6.50 7.42 5.74
C PHE A 90 -5.30 6.76 5.02
N PRO A 91 -5.27 6.74 3.68
CA PRO A 91 -6.41 6.85 2.75
C PRO A 91 -7.17 5.52 2.56
N GLU A 92 -6.74 4.41 3.17
CA GLU A 92 -7.13 3.06 2.75
C GLU A 92 -8.63 2.76 2.91
N LEU A 93 -9.19 3.00 4.10
CA LEU A 93 -10.61 2.76 4.36
C LEU A 93 -11.52 3.59 3.43
N PRO A 94 -11.34 4.93 3.27
CA PRO A 94 -12.12 5.70 2.30
C PRO A 94 -12.06 5.18 0.86
N VAL A 95 -10.88 4.76 0.40
CA VAL A 95 -10.72 4.22 -0.96
C VAL A 95 -11.46 2.88 -1.09
N TYR A 96 -11.36 2.00 -0.09
CA TYR A 96 -12.10 0.75 -0.07
C TYR A 96 -13.62 0.97 -0.07
N LEU A 97 -14.12 1.86 0.79
CA LEU A 97 -15.56 2.18 0.85
C LEU A 97 -16.05 2.77 -0.47
N PHE A 98 -15.24 3.59 -1.16
CA PHE A 98 -15.60 4.07 -2.50
C PHE A 98 -15.70 2.93 -3.52
N CYS A 99 -14.75 1.99 -3.50
CA CYS A 99 -14.82 0.80 -4.35
C CYS A 99 -16.05 -0.05 -4.03
N SER A 100 -16.36 -0.26 -2.75
CA SER A 100 -17.50 -1.08 -2.34
C SER A 100 -18.85 -0.50 -2.77
N LEU A 101 -18.97 0.83 -2.92
CA LEU A 101 -20.19 1.48 -3.42
C LEU A 101 -20.52 1.14 -4.88
N VAL A 102 -19.53 0.76 -5.68
CA VAL A 102 -19.69 0.49 -7.12
C VAL A 102 -19.50 -0.99 -7.48
N THR A 103 -19.46 -1.87 -6.48
CA THR A 103 -19.25 -3.31 -6.64
C THR A 103 -20.24 -4.11 -5.80
N ALA A 104 -20.49 -5.37 -6.17
CA ALA A 104 -21.46 -6.22 -5.49
C ALA A 104 -20.84 -7.14 -4.43
N THR A 105 -19.55 -7.45 -4.50
CA THR A 105 -18.87 -8.36 -3.57
C THR A 105 -17.57 -7.78 -3.04
N PRO A 106 -17.08 -8.23 -1.86
CA PRO A 106 -15.80 -7.78 -1.34
C PRO A 106 -14.63 -8.07 -2.28
N GLN A 107 -14.63 -9.22 -2.97
CA GLN A 107 -13.57 -9.55 -3.95
C GLN A 107 -13.50 -8.54 -5.10
N GLN A 108 -14.66 -8.09 -5.59
CA GLN A 108 -14.74 -7.05 -6.62
C GLN A 108 -14.21 -5.72 -6.09
N ALA A 109 -14.62 -5.31 -4.87
CA ALA A 109 -14.14 -4.08 -4.25
C ALA A 109 -12.62 -4.08 -4.05
N LEU A 110 -12.06 -5.20 -3.57
CA LEU A 110 -10.62 -5.40 -3.36
C LEU A 110 -9.85 -5.35 -4.70
N ALA A 111 -10.36 -5.99 -5.74
CA ALA A 111 -9.74 -5.96 -7.07
C ALA A 111 -9.73 -4.55 -7.68
N VAL A 112 -10.84 -3.81 -7.59
CA VAL A 112 -10.93 -2.42 -8.05
C VAL A 112 -9.99 -1.53 -7.24
N ASN A 113 -9.92 -1.72 -5.92
CA ASN A 113 -8.99 -0.98 -5.05
C ASN A 113 -7.54 -1.16 -5.51
N GLY A 114 -7.09 -2.41 -5.72
CA GLY A 114 -5.73 -2.67 -6.20
C GLY A 114 -5.39 -2.00 -7.53
N VAL A 115 -6.34 -1.96 -8.48
CA VAL A 115 -6.16 -1.23 -9.75
C VAL A 115 -6.03 0.28 -9.51
N LEU A 116 -6.91 0.87 -8.68
CA LEU A 116 -6.88 2.29 -8.36
C LEU A 116 -5.57 2.70 -7.68
N VAL A 117 -5.02 1.85 -6.81
CA VAL A 117 -3.73 2.11 -6.15
C VAL A 117 -2.59 2.18 -7.18
N LEU A 118 -2.50 1.24 -8.13
CA LEU A 118 -1.47 1.28 -9.17
C LEU A 118 -1.62 2.49 -10.09
N LEU A 119 -2.85 2.91 -10.39
CA LEU A 119 -3.12 4.16 -11.11
C LEU A 119 -2.69 5.39 -10.30
N ALA A 120 -2.90 5.39 -8.98
CA ALA A 120 -2.44 6.46 -8.09
C ALA A 120 -0.90 6.52 -8.04
N VAL A 121 -0.21 5.38 -8.00
CA VAL A 121 1.26 5.31 -8.12
C VAL A 121 1.70 5.94 -9.44
N TYR A 122 1.07 5.57 -10.57
CA TYR A 122 1.37 6.20 -11.86
C TYR A 122 1.15 7.71 -11.83
N ALA A 123 0.03 8.20 -11.28
CA ALA A 123 -0.27 9.61 -11.19
C ALA A 123 0.76 10.38 -10.35
N LEU A 124 1.22 9.81 -9.23
CA LEU A 124 2.23 10.41 -8.37
C LEU A 124 3.61 10.42 -9.03
N VAL A 125 4.01 9.34 -9.70
CA VAL A 125 5.25 9.31 -10.48
C VAL A 125 5.18 10.29 -11.66
N ARG A 126 4.02 10.39 -12.32
CA ARG A 126 3.75 11.38 -13.38
C ARG A 126 3.85 12.81 -12.87
N ALA A 127 3.40 13.07 -11.65
CA ALA A 127 3.59 14.34 -10.97
C ALA A 127 5.07 14.60 -10.65
N ALA A 128 5.80 13.61 -10.12
CA ALA A 128 7.24 13.72 -9.89
C ALA A 128 8.00 14.03 -11.19
N ALA A 129 7.66 13.37 -12.31
CA ALA A 129 8.23 13.66 -13.62
C ALA A 129 7.93 15.09 -14.12
N ASN A 130 6.79 15.68 -13.76
CA ASN A 130 6.51 17.09 -14.07
C ASN A 130 7.41 18.05 -13.28
N GLU A 131 7.74 17.71 -12.03
CA GLU A 131 8.62 18.52 -11.19
C GLU A 131 10.10 18.32 -11.56
N LEU A 132 10.50 17.12 -11.97
CA LEU A 132 11.89 16.76 -12.30
C LEU A 132 12.31 17.08 -13.72
N MET A 133 11.41 16.98 -14.69
CA MET A 133 11.72 17.09 -16.13
C MET A 133 11.01 18.28 -16.78
N PRO A 134 11.18 19.54 -16.31
CA PRO A 134 10.40 20.68 -16.80
C PRO A 134 10.68 20.99 -18.27
N SER A 135 11.89 20.72 -18.77
CA SER A 135 12.28 20.96 -20.15
C SER A 135 12.03 19.75 -21.08
N ALA A 136 11.53 18.63 -20.54
CA ALA A 136 11.18 17.47 -21.34
C ALA A 136 9.78 17.63 -21.95
N GLY A 137 9.63 17.16 -23.19
CA GLY A 137 8.31 17.08 -23.81
C GLY A 137 7.39 16.14 -23.03
N ARG A 138 6.09 16.44 -23.04
CA ARG A 138 5.05 15.62 -22.40
C ARG A 138 5.16 14.11 -22.70
N PRO A 139 5.40 13.65 -23.95
CA PRO A 139 5.56 12.22 -24.24
C PRO A 139 6.70 11.54 -23.47
N ALA A 140 7.82 12.24 -23.24
CA ALA A 140 8.94 11.66 -22.50
C ALA A 140 8.58 11.47 -21.01
N ARG A 141 7.87 12.43 -20.42
CA ARG A 141 7.38 12.32 -19.04
C ARG A 141 6.38 11.17 -18.88
N ILE A 142 5.46 11.02 -19.84
CA ILE A 142 4.51 9.90 -19.87
C ILE A 142 5.26 8.57 -19.98
N ALA A 143 6.19 8.44 -20.93
CA ALA A 143 6.94 7.21 -21.15
C ALA A 143 7.77 6.80 -19.92
N VAL A 144 8.45 7.76 -19.26
CA VAL A 144 9.22 7.48 -18.03
C VAL A 144 8.30 7.06 -16.88
N SER A 145 7.13 7.71 -16.75
CA SER A 145 6.17 7.36 -15.69
C SER A 145 5.53 5.99 -15.92
N ALA A 146 5.19 5.68 -17.18
CA ALA A 146 4.69 4.36 -17.57
C ALA A 146 5.77 3.28 -17.41
N GLY A 147 7.03 3.59 -17.73
CA GLY A 147 8.16 2.69 -17.52
C GLY A 147 8.42 2.40 -16.03
N ALA A 148 8.25 3.39 -15.16
CA ALA A 148 8.34 3.22 -13.71
C ALA A 148 7.22 2.30 -13.18
N LEU A 149 5.97 2.50 -13.62
CA LEU A 149 4.90 1.55 -13.29
C LEU A 149 5.17 0.17 -13.91
N GLY A 150 5.73 0.11 -15.12
CA GLY A 150 6.13 -1.13 -15.77
C GLY A 150 7.15 -1.93 -14.95
N LEU A 151 8.10 -1.26 -14.29
CA LEU A 151 9.02 -1.91 -13.34
C LEU A 151 8.27 -2.54 -12.15
N VAL A 152 7.29 -1.82 -11.58
CA VAL A 152 6.44 -2.36 -10.51
C VAL A 152 5.66 -3.57 -11.02
N THR A 153 5.04 -3.48 -12.21
CA THR A 153 4.33 -4.60 -12.82
C THR A 153 5.25 -5.79 -13.06
N LEU A 154 6.48 -5.58 -13.56
CA LEU A 154 7.45 -6.67 -13.74
C LEU A 154 7.81 -7.34 -12.41
N LEU A 155 7.98 -6.56 -11.33
CA LEU A 155 8.18 -7.14 -9.99
C LEU A 155 6.95 -7.96 -9.58
N VAL A 156 5.72 -7.45 -9.74
CA VAL A 156 4.50 -8.21 -9.44
C VAL A 156 4.45 -9.53 -10.22
N LEU A 157 4.83 -9.52 -11.50
CA LEU A 157 4.86 -10.73 -12.35
C LEU A 157 5.85 -11.80 -11.87
N THR A 158 6.77 -11.45 -10.97
CA THR A 158 7.71 -12.41 -10.37
C THR A 158 7.19 -13.01 -9.06
N GLU A 159 6.07 -12.53 -8.52
CA GLU A 159 5.56 -12.84 -7.18
C GLU A 159 4.34 -13.74 -7.25
N SER A 160 4.33 -14.87 -6.53
CA SER A 160 3.27 -15.88 -6.68
C SER A 160 2.86 -16.59 -5.39
N SER A 161 3.59 -16.42 -4.28
CA SER A 161 3.36 -17.16 -3.04
C SER A 161 2.12 -16.68 -2.29
N ALA A 162 1.44 -17.58 -1.58
CA ALA A 162 0.29 -17.24 -0.73
C ALA A 162 0.65 -16.50 0.57
N THR A 163 1.93 -16.24 0.85
CA THR A 163 2.39 -15.70 2.14
C THR A 163 2.85 -14.25 2.08
N ALA A 164 2.43 -13.47 3.08
CA ALA A 164 2.92 -12.13 3.32
C ALA A 164 4.33 -12.09 3.91
N THR A 165 4.83 -13.22 4.40
CA THR A 165 6.15 -13.37 5.02
C THR A 165 7.17 -13.78 3.96
N SER A 166 7.34 -12.94 2.94
CA SER A 166 8.26 -13.16 1.82
C SER A 166 8.83 -11.83 1.30
N LEU A 167 9.87 -11.90 0.46
CA LEU A 167 10.39 -10.74 -0.27
C LEU A 167 9.60 -10.43 -1.56
N GLU A 168 8.37 -10.93 -1.65
CA GLU A 168 7.39 -10.56 -2.66
C GLU A 168 6.68 -9.28 -2.21
N LEU A 169 7.27 -8.13 -2.49
CA LEU A 169 6.88 -6.83 -1.92
C LEU A 169 5.96 -6.01 -2.83
N ALA A 170 6.04 -6.17 -4.15
CA ALA A 170 5.37 -5.29 -5.10
C ALA A 170 3.86 -5.55 -5.19
N SER A 171 3.45 -6.81 -5.12
CA SER A 171 2.04 -7.22 -5.16
C SER A 171 1.25 -6.77 -3.93
N LEU A 172 1.94 -6.49 -2.81
CA LEU A 172 1.32 -5.95 -1.60
C LEU A 172 0.69 -4.58 -1.84
N LEU A 173 1.14 -3.82 -2.85
CA LEU A 173 0.50 -2.57 -3.25
C LEU A 173 -0.95 -2.76 -3.73
N LEU A 174 -1.30 -3.94 -4.24
CA LEU A 174 -2.67 -4.24 -4.66
C LEU A 174 -3.55 -4.68 -3.48
N THR A 175 -2.95 -4.97 -2.32
CA THR A 175 -3.60 -5.64 -1.21
C THR A 175 -3.93 -4.64 -0.10
N THR A 176 -5.20 -4.57 0.29
CA THR A 176 -5.65 -3.67 1.37
C THR A 176 -5.01 -4.02 2.70
N THR A 177 -4.75 -3.02 3.54
CA THR A 177 -4.09 -3.14 4.85
C THR A 177 -2.63 -3.53 4.84
N TYR A 178 -2.07 -3.81 3.66
CA TYR A 178 -0.63 -3.93 3.44
C TYR A 178 0.00 -2.57 3.10
N TYR A 179 -0.40 -1.52 3.82
CA TYR A 179 0.27 -0.22 3.91
C TYR A 179 0.42 0.58 2.61
N TYR A 180 -0.34 0.28 1.55
CA TYR A 180 -0.30 1.07 0.32
C TYR A 180 -0.64 2.55 0.59
N GLY A 181 -1.45 2.83 1.61
CA GLY A 181 -1.80 4.20 1.99
C GLY A 181 -0.57 5.03 2.40
N ALA A 182 0.33 4.44 3.18
CA ALA A 182 1.58 5.07 3.58
C ALA A 182 2.55 5.22 2.38
N VAL A 183 2.56 4.26 1.45
CA VAL A 183 3.32 4.36 0.20
C VAL A 183 2.85 5.55 -0.66
N LEU A 184 1.54 5.68 -0.87
CA LEU A 184 0.98 6.79 -1.65
C LEU A 184 1.28 8.14 -0.98
N ALA A 185 1.17 8.22 0.35
CA ALA A 185 1.53 9.42 1.10
C ALA A 185 3.04 9.73 1.01
N MET A 186 3.91 8.72 1.00
CA MET A 186 5.36 8.89 0.82
C MET A 186 5.69 9.48 -0.56
N LEU A 187 5.12 8.93 -1.63
CA LEU A 187 5.30 9.45 -2.99
C LEU A 187 4.71 10.85 -3.14
N GLY A 188 3.52 11.11 -2.59
CA GLY A 188 2.90 12.43 -2.57
C GLY A 188 3.73 13.48 -1.82
N THR A 189 4.27 13.11 -0.66
CA THR A 189 5.20 13.92 0.13
C THR A 189 6.44 14.29 -0.70
N ALA A 190 7.04 13.31 -1.38
CA ALA A 190 8.18 13.56 -2.26
C ALA A 190 7.83 14.54 -3.39
N VAL A 191 6.67 14.39 -4.04
CA VAL A 191 6.20 15.32 -5.09
C VAL A 191 6.07 16.76 -4.55
N LEU A 192 5.48 16.95 -3.37
CA LEU A 192 5.33 18.26 -2.75
C LEU A 192 6.68 18.89 -2.41
N VAL A 193 7.62 18.11 -1.85
CA VAL A 193 8.99 18.54 -1.58
C VAL A 193 9.70 18.94 -2.87
N LEU A 194 9.63 18.11 -3.92
CA LEU A 194 10.22 18.40 -5.23
C LEU A 194 9.67 19.69 -5.84
N ARG A 195 8.35 19.92 -5.73
CA ARG A 195 7.71 21.15 -6.18
C ARG A 195 8.26 22.39 -5.48
N ALA A 196 8.36 22.36 -4.14
CA ALA A 196 8.90 23.48 -3.38
C ALA A 196 10.37 23.75 -3.71
N VAL A 197 11.18 22.69 -3.86
CA VAL A 197 12.59 22.80 -4.26
C VAL A 197 12.73 23.38 -5.67
N ARG A 198 11.87 22.98 -6.61
CA ARG A 198 11.85 23.53 -7.98
C ARG A 198 11.53 25.01 -7.99
N LEU A 199 10.51 25.42 -7.24
CA LEU A 199 10.05 26.81 -7.17
C LEU A 199 10.99 27.69 -6.34
N GLY A 200 11.90 27.09 -5.56
CA GLY A 200 12.79 27.80 -4.64
C GLY A 200 12.07 28.44 -3.45
N ARG A 201 10.77 28.14 -3.27
CA ARG A 201 9.91 28.70 -2.23
C ARG A 201 8.93 27.64 -1.73
N ALA A 202 8.66 27.65 -0.43
CA ALA A 202 7.60 26.84 0.17
C ALA A 202 6.38 27.73 0.39
N SER A 203 5.39 27.65 -0.50
CA SER A 203 4.15 28.42 -0.36
C SER A 203 3.30 27.87 0.79
N VAL A 204 2.52 28.74 1.44
CA VAL A 204 1.64 28.36 2.55
C VAL A 204 0.70 27.20 2.17
N PRO A 205 0.00 27.20 1.01
CA PRO A 205 -0.85 26.08 0.64
C PRO A 205 -0.10 24.74 0.53
N LEU A 206 1.15 24.78 0.03
CA LEU A 206 1.98 23.58 -0.07
C LEU A 206 2.36 23.05 1.31
N LEU A 207 2.76 23.93 2.22
CA LEU A 207 3.10 23.57 3.60
C LEU A 207 1.89 23.01 4.37
N VAL A 208 0.71 23.61 4.17
CA VAL A 208 -0.54 23.11 4.77
C VAL A 208 -0.87 21.72 4.25
N VAL A 209 -0.87 21.51 2.93
CA VAL A 209 -1.16 20.19 2.35
C VAL A 209 -0.13 19.16 2.82
N LEU A 210 1.17 19.51 2.85
CA LEU A 210 2.23 18.64 3.33
C LEU A 210 2.05 18.26 4.80
N GLY A 211 1.72 19.23 5.65
CA GLY A 211 1.42 19.02 7.07
C GLY A 211 0.18 18.16 7.29
N LEU A 212 -0.89 18.36 6.51
CA LEU A 212 -2.11 17.55 6.57
C LEU A 212 -1.88 16.11 6.13
N VAL A 213 -1.15 15.89 5.02
CA VAL A 213 -0.76 14.54 4.59
C VAL A 213 0.04 13.86 5.68
N ALA A 214 1.03 14.54 6.28
CA ALA A 214 1.83 13.98 7.36
C ALA A 214 0.99 13.67 8.61
N ALA A 215 0.08 14.56 9.01
CA ALA A 215 -0.79 14.38 10.17
C ALA A 215 -1.79 13.23 9.98
N CYS A 216 -2.57 13.25 8.89
CA CYS A 216 -3.56 12.22 8.61
C CYS A 216 -2.91 10.85 8.43
N THR A 217 -1.78 10.79 7.70
CA THR A 217 -1.09 9.51 7.46
C THR A 217 -0.44 9.00 8.73
N THR A 218 0.23 9.84 9.53
CA THR A 218 0.84 9.38 10.80
C THR A 218 -0.20 8.93 11.81
N ALA A 219 -1.32 9.65 11.90
CA ALA A 219 -2.42 9.26 12.77
C ALA A 219 -3.01 7.91 12.34
N SER A 220 -3.21 7.70 11.04
CA SER A 220 -3.70 6.45 10.45
C SER A 220 -2.68 5.31 10.55
N ASN A 221 -1.42 5.56 10.23
CA ASN A 221 -0.34 4.58 10.15
C ASN A 221 1.01 5.21 10.56
N PRO A 222 1.59 4.81 11.71
CA PRO A 222 2.81 5.41 12.22
C PRO A 222 4.05 5.09 11.37
N LEU A 223 3.99 4.10 10.47
CA LEU A 223 5.08 3.78 9.53
C LEU A 223 5.39 4.92 8.56
N PHE A 224 4.47 5.88 8.38
CA PHE A 224 4.75 7.09 7.59
C PHE A 224 6.01 7.81 8.05
N VAL A 225 6.30 7.80 9.36
CA VAL A 225 7.46 8.50 9.91
C VAL A 225 8.78 7.88 9.45
N PRO A 226 9.07 6.59 9.70
CA PRO A 226 10.30 5.96 9.22
C PRO A 226 10.34 5.82 7.69
N TRP A 227 9.21 5.74 6.99
CA TRP A 227 9.18 5.59 5.53
C TRP A 227 9.36 6.89 4.77
N SER A 228 8.83 8.00 5.30
CA SER A 228 8.76 9.28 4.58
C SER A 228 9.24 10.46 5.40
N ALA A 229 8.64 10.73 6.57
CA ALA A 229 8.90 11.96 7.31
C ALA A 229 10.39 12.10 7.67
N ALA A 230 10.95 11.10 8.34
CA ALA A 230 12.34 11.11 8.76
C ALA A 230 13.30 11.11 7.55
N PRO A 231 13.13 10.26 6.52
CA PRO A 231 13.94 10.35 5.29
C PRO A 231 13.92 11.72 4.61
N VAL A 232 12.77 12.42 4.58
CA VAL A 232 12.67 13.78 4.04
C VAL A 232 13.49 14.77 4.87
N VAL A 233 13.34 14.76 6.20
CA VAL A 233 14.09 15.64 7.09
C VAL A 233 15.60 15.41 6.95
N VAL A 234 16.03 14.14 6.97
CA VAL A 234 17.44 13.77 6.81
C VAL A 234 17.97 14.21 5.45
N THR A 235 17.24 13.93 4.36
CA THR A 235 17.67 14.30 3.00
C THR A 235 17.84 15.82 2.86
N LEU A 236 16.86 16.60 3.34
CA LEU A 236 16.94 18.05 3.29
C LEU A 236 18.08 18.59 4.16
N GLY A 237 18.26 18.05 5.37
CA GLY A 237 19.37 18.41 6.26
C GLY A 237 20.73 18.16 5.63
N LEU A 238 20.95 16.98 5.04
CA LEU A 238 22.19 16.64 4.33
C LEU A 238 22.46 17.60 3.16
N LEU A 239 21.43 17.95 2.38
CA LEU A 239 21.58 18.86 1.25
C LEU A 239 21.78 20.31 1.66
N VAL A 240 21.24 20.75 2.81
CA VAL A 240 21.51 22.07 3.39
C VAL A 240 22.93 22.13 3.92
N LEU A 241 23.38 21.12 4.66
CA LEU A 241 24.76 21.04 5.17
C LEU A 241 25.79 21.03 4.03
N ALA A 242 25.49 20.31 2.96
CA ALA A 242 26.29 20.31 1.73
C ALA A 242 26.11 21.57 0.86
N ARG A 243 25.34 22.56 1.32
CA ARG A 243 25.05 23.84 0.63
C ARG A 243 24.47 23.66 -0.78
N ARG A 244 23.73 22.57 -1.01
CA ARG A 244 23.07 22.25 -2.28
C ARG A 244 21.64 22.78 -2.36
N VAL A 245 20.96 22.96 -1.22
CA VAL A 245 19.59 23.48 -1.12
C VAL A 245 19.56 24.65 -0.12
N PRO A 246 18.77 25.72 -0.37
CA PRO A 246 18.64 26.82 0.58
C PRO A 246 18.01 26.35 1.89
N TRP A 247 18.57 26.79 3.01
CA TRP A 247 18.16 26.34 4.34
C TRP A 247 16.72 26.73 4.69
N HIS A 248 16.25 27.92 4.30
CA HIS A 248 14.93 28.41 4.71
C HIS A 248 13.76 27.59 4.14
N PRO A 249 13.64 27.36 2.81
CA PRO A 249 12.61 26.45 2.29
C PRO A 249 12.76 25.02 2.81
N ALA A 250 13.99 24.53 3.00
CA ALA A 250 14.23 23.20 3.55
C ALA A 250 13.74 23.07 5.00
N ALA A 251 14.01 24.07 5.84
CA ALA A 251 13.55 24.14 7.21
C ALA A 251 12.02 24.22 7.30
N LEU A 252 11.37 24.99 6.42
CA LEU A 252 9.90 25.05 6.37
C LEU A 252 9.28 23.70 5.98
N LEU A 253 9.84 23.01 4.99
CA LEU A 253 9.36 21.68 4.58
C LEU A 253 9.58 20.63 5.68
N ALA A 254 10.79 20.58 6.24
CA ALA A 254 11.11 19.68 7.34
C ALA A 254 10.23 19.97 8.56
N GLY A 255 10.02 21.24 8.89
CA GLY A 255 9.12 21.70 9.95
C GLY A 255 7.68 21.28 9.70
N ALA A 256 7.13 21.49 8.51
CA ALA A 256 5.75 21.11 8.20
C ALA A 256 5.50 19.60 8.32
N VAL A 257 6.42 18.77 7.80
CA VAL A 257 6.31 17.31 7.91
C VAL A 257 6.49 16.84 9.35
N THR A 258 7.42 17.44 10.10
CA THR A 258 7.66 17.10 11.51
C THR A 258 6.47 17.48 12.38
N VAL A 259 5.99 18.72 12.28
CA VAL A 259 4.82 19.22 13.01
C VAL A 259 3.58 18.42 12.64
N GLY A 260 3.35 18.14 11.36
CA GLY A 260 2.26 17.28 10.91
C GLY A 260 2.35 15.88 11.54
N SER A 261 3.52 15.25 11.52
CA SER A 261 3.71 13.92 12.14
C SER A 261 3.49 13.93 13.66
N VAL A 262 3.96 14.98 14.35
CA VAL A 262 3.71 15.17 15.79
C VAL A 262 2.21 15.32 16.07
N ILE A 263 1.51 16.16 15.30
CA ILE A 263 0.04 16.29 15.38
C ILE A 263 -0.62 14.93 15.14
N GLY A 264 -0.14 14.15 14.18
CA GLY A 264 -0.63 12.80 13.92
C GLY A 264 -0.51 11.87 15.14
N TYR A 265 0.64 11.88 15.83
CA TYR A 265 0.79 11.14 17.09
C TYR A 265 -0.09 11.67 18.22
N LEU A 266 -0.29 12.98 18.31
CA LEU A 266 -1.21 13.58 19.29
C LEU A 266 -2.65 13.15 19.05
N VAL A 267 -3.11 13.10 17.78
CA VAL A 267 -4.44 12.60 17.40
C VAL A 267 -4.61 11.13 17.77
N ARG A 268 -3.53 10.34 17.84
CA ARG A 268 -3.62 8.93 18.27
C ARG A 268 -3.84 8.76 19.78
N ILE A 269 -3.62 9.78 20.60
CA ILE A 269 -3.86 9.73 22.06
C ILE A 269 -5.34 9.45 22.37
N PRO A 270 -6.32 10.23 21.86
CA PRO A 270 -7.73 9.91 22.06
C PRO A 270 -8.18 8.63 21.33
N LEU A 271 -7.42 8.16 20.33
CA LEU A 271 -7.71 6.91 19.60
C LEU A 271 -7.07 5.66 20.24
N ARG A 272 -6.43 5.78 21.41
CA ARG A 272 -5.81 4.66 22.14
C ARG A 272 -6.74 3.46 22.37
N PRO A 273 -8.05 3.61 22.70
CA PRO A 273 -8.97 2.48 22.84
C PRO A 273 -8.97 1.53 21.63
N PHE A 274 -8.77 2.10 20.45
CA PHE A 274 -8.78 1.37 19.18
C PHE A 274 -7.46 0.68 18.84
N VAL A 275 -6.37 0.91 19.57
CA VAL A 275 -5.04 0.37 19.23
C VAL A 275 -4.70 -0.82 20.13
N SER A 276 -4.54 -2.02 19.56
CA SER A 276 -4.37 -3.26 20.31
C SER A 276 -2.96 -3.61 20.76
N LEU A 277 -1.93 -3.01 20.17
CA LEU A 277 -0.53 -3.28 20.56
C LEU A 277 0.18 -1.99 20.92
N ASP A 278 0.95 -2.06 22.00
CA ASP A 278 1.90 -1.01 22.36
C ASP A 278 3.03 -0.98 21.32
N PRO A 279 3.38 0.19 20.73
CA PRO A 279 4.58 0.33 19.90
C PRO A 279 5.86 -0.28 20.50
N ALA A 280 5.98 -0.32 21.83
CA ALA A 280 7.13 -0.91 22.52
C ALA A 280 7.32 -2.42 22.22
N THR A 281 6.27 -3.16 21.86
CA THR A 281 6.40 -4.60 21.53
C THR A 281 7.06 -4.83 20.17
N TYR A 282 7.16 -3.81 19.32
CA TYR A 282 7.70 -3.90 17.96
C TYR A 282 9.20 -3.67 17.85
N VAL A 283 9.83 -3.08 18.88
CA VAL A 283 11.24 -2.73 18.86
C VAL A 283 11.98 -3.64 19.84
N GLN A 284 12.63 -4.67 19.29
CA GLN A 284 13.39 -5.67 20.03
C GLN A 284 14.84 -5.71 19.52
N PRO A 285 15.70 -4.72 19.85
CA PRO A 285 17.05 -4.64 19.30
C PRO A 285 17.93 -5.85 19.65
N SER A 286 17.61 -6.56 20.73
CA SER A 286 18.25 -7.83 21.10
C SER A 286 18.10 -8.91 20.04
N ARG A 287 17.07 -8.86 19.20
CA ARG A 287 16.81 -9.82 18.11
C ARG A 287 17.42 -9.41 16.76
N ALA A 288 18.19 -8.32 16.68
CA ALA A 288 18.74 -7.83 15.41
C ALA A 288 19.53 -8.90 14.63
N GLY A 289 20.30 -9.74 15.31
CA GLY A 289 21.05 -10.85 14.69
C GLY A 289 20.15 -11.99 14.17
N GLU A 290 19.02 -12.26 14.84
CA GLU A 290 17.99 -13.19 14.35
C GLU A 290 17.30 -12.62 13.12
N THR A 291 16.91 -11.35 13.18
CA THR A 291 16.28 -10.65 12.05
C THR A 291 17.16 -10.63 10.81
N LEU A 292 18.48 -10.42 10.97
CA LEU A 292 19.41 -10.50 9.84
C LEU A 292 19.43 -11.90 9.20
N ARG A 293 19.49 -12.95 10.02
CA ARG A 293 19.43 -14.34 9.54
C ARG A 293 18.09 -14.66 8.86
N PHE A 294 17.00 -14.15 9.41
CA PHE A 294 15.66 -14.29 8.84
C PHE A 294 15.58 -13.66 7.44
N PHE A 295 16.06 -12.43 7.26
CA PHE A 295 16.07 -11.79 5.93
C PHE A 295 17.05 -12.45 4.95
N ALA A 296 18.16 -13.00 5.43
CA ALA A 296 19.06 -13.81 4.60
C ALA A 296 18.33 -15.07 4.10
N ALA A 297 17.66 -15.81 4.98
CA ALA A 297 16.88 -16.99 4.61
C ALA A 297 15.77 -16.65 3.60
N LEU A 298 15.03 -15.55 3.80
CA LEU A 298 14.04 -15.10 2.81
C LEU A 298 14.63 -14.71 1.45
N THR A 299 15.88 -14.23 1.44
CA THR A 299 16.59 -13.94 0.19
C THR A 299 16.97 -15.23 -0.53
N ASP A 300 17.45 -16.23 0.20
CA ASP A 300 17.78 -17.55 -0.33
C ASP A 300 16.52 -18.27 -0.85
N ASP A 301 15.42 -18.26 -0.08
CA ASP A 301 14.12 -18.80 -0.51
C ASP A 301 13.64 -18.13 -1.79
N ARG A 302 13.80 -16.81 -1.89
CA ARG A 302 13.41 -16.06 -3.09
C ARG A 302 14.29 -16.40 -4.28
N ALA A 303 15.60 -16.58 -4.08
CA ALA A 303 16.54 -16.99 -5.12
C ALA A 303 16.35 -18.47 -5.55
N GLY A 304 15.57 -19.26 -4.80
CA GLY A 304 15.28 -20.66 -5.13
C GLY A 304 14.47 -20.88 -6.42
N THR A 305 14.00 -19.82 -7.09
CA THR A 305 13.20 -19.91 -8.33
C THR A 305 13.64 -18.88 -9.37
N ALA A 306 13.54 -19.22 -10.66
CA ALA A 306 13.92 -18.30 -11.75
C ALA A 306 13.12 -16.97 -11.76
N PRO A 307 11.79 -16.95 -11.50
CA PRO A 307 11.07 -15.70 -11.30
C PRO A 307 11.61 -14.91 -10.11
N GLY A 308 11.98 -15.58 -9.02
CA GLY A 308 12.51 -14.93 -7.83
C GLY A 308 13.89 -14.33 -8.01
N ASP A 309 14.79 -14.99 -8.74
CA ASP A 309 16.06 -14.41 -9.17
C ASP A 309 15.85 -13.14 -9.99
N LEU A 310 14.91 -13.17 -10.95
CA LEU A 310 14.56 -11.98 -11.73
C LEU A 310 14.00 -10.87 -10.82
N GLY A 311 13.16 -11.20 -9.86
CA GLY A 311 12.62 -10.26 -8.88
C GLY A 311 13.73 -9.60 -8.04
N LEU A 312 14.66 -10.39 -7.51
CA LEU A 312 15.82 -9.89 -6.76
C LEU A 312 16.73 -9.02 -7.63
N LEU A 313 16.96 -9.41 -8.89
CA LEU A 313 17.73 -8.62 -9.84
C LEU A 313 17.06 -7.28 -10.16
N LEU A 314 15.74 -7.23 -10.29
CA LEU A 314 14.98 -6.00 -10.49
C LEU A 314 15.03 -5.08 -9.25
N LEU A 315 14.90 -5.64 -8.04
CA LEU A 315 15.07 -4.89 -6.78
C LEU A 315 16.49 -4.31 -6.68
N PHE A 316 17.51 -5.14 -6.94
CA PHE A 316 18.90 -4.74 -6.94
C PHE A 316 19.18 -3.64 -7.98
N ALA A 317 18.63 -3.76 -9.20
CA ALA A 317 18.71 -2.72 -10.22
C ALA A 317 18.09 -1.40 -9.73
N GLY A 318 16.95 -1.44 -9.02
CA GLY A 318 16.36 -0.26 -8.37
C GLY A 318 17.29 0.41 -7.36
N VAL A 319 17.97 -0.38 -6.53
CA VAL A 319 18.99 0.11 -5.59
C VAL A 319 20.18 0.72 -6.33
N LEU A 320 20.68 0.05 -7.38
CA LEU A 320 21.79 0.57 -8.20
C LEU A 320 21.44 1.88 -8.92
N VAL A 321 20.22 2.01 -9.45
CA VAL A 321 19.72 3.26 -10.04
C VAL A 321 19.69 4.37 -9.00
N THR A 322 19.32 4.04 -7.77
CA THR A 322 19.26 4.99 -6.65
C THR A 322 20.64 5.46 -6.22
N VAL A 323 21.57 4.53 -5.95
CA VAL A 323 22.95 4.82 -5.56
C VAL A 323 23.70 5.50 -6.70
N GLY A 324 23.72 4.90 -7.88
CA GLY A 324 24.41 5.40 -9.06
C GLY A 324 23.85 6.75 -9.53
N GLY A 325 22.53 6.92 -9.50
CA GLY A 325 21.87 8.19 -9.78
C GLY A 325 22.26 9.29 -8.81
N THR A 326 22.38 8.98 -7.51
CA THR A 326 22.86 9.93 -6.49
C THR A 326 24.29 10.34 -6.74
N VAL A 327 25.20 9.37 -6.94
CA VAL A 327 26.61 9.63 -7.25
C VAL A 327 26.76 10.46 -8.52
N TRP A 328 26.01 10.11 -9.57
CA TRP A 328 26.05 10.83 -10.84
C TRP A 328 25.56 12.27 -10.68
N ALA A 329 24.36 12.46 -10.11
CA ALA A 329 23.78 13.77 -9.82
C ALA A 329 24.74 14.67 -9.03
N TRP A 330 25.42 14.08 -8.03
CA TRP A 330 26.37 14.78 -7.20
C TRP A 330 27.58 15.30 -7.98
N ARG A 331 28.19 14.42 -8.80
CA ARG A 331 29.38 14.71 -9.61
C ARG A 331 29.12 15.78 -10.66
N VAL A 332 28.00 15.71 -11.39
CA VAL A 332 27.71 16.66 -12.48
C VAL A 332 27.10 17.98 -12.01
N ARG A 333 26.93 18.17 -10.69
CA ARG A 333 26.29 19.34 -10.08
C ARG A 333 24.95 19.70 -10.77
N THR A 334 24.07 18.70 -10.85
CA THR A 334 22.75 18.83 -11.48
C THR A 334 21.80 19.77 -10.71
N ALA A 335 20.59 19.95 -11.23
CA ALA A 335 19.52 20.70 -10.58
C ALA A 335 19.19 20.14 -9.18
N ARG A 336 18.83 21.04 -8.26
CA ARG A 336 18.49 20.70 -6.86
C ARG A 336 17.40 19.65 -6.75
N THR A 337 16.40 19.70 -7.62
CA THR A 337 15.29 18.74 -7.68
C THR A 337 15.76 17.33 -7.98
N VAL A 338 16.69 17.18 -8.93
CA VAL A 338 17.28 15.88 -9.30
C VAL A 338 18.12 15.33 -8.15
N LEU A 339 18.91 16.17 -7.45
CA LEU A 339 19.65 15.75 -6.26
C LEU A 339 18.72 15.25 -5.14
N VAL A 340 17.61 15.94 -4.88
CA VAL A 340 16.61 15.50 -3.89
C VAL A 340 15.97 14.18 -4.33
N ALA A 341 15.57 14.04 -5.60
CA ALA A 341 14.92 12.84 -6.11
C ALA A 341 15.81 11.61 -6.23
N THR A 342 17.13 11.76 -6.24
CA THR A 342 18.06 10.62 -6.16
C THR A 342 18.46 10.30 -4.72
N LEU A 343 18.72 11.31 -3.89
CA LEU A 343 19.14 11.12 -2.50
C LEU A 343 17.99 10.66 -1.59
N LEU A 344 16.77 11.17 -1.77
CA LEU A 344 15.63 10.80 -0.92
C LEU A 344 15.35 9.29 -0.98
N PRO A 345 15.24 8.64 -2.16
CA PRO A 345 15.12 7.19 -2.23
C PRO A 345 16.27 6.44 -1.58
N LEU A 346 17.51 6.93 -1.71
CA LEU A 346 18.68 6.31 -1.08
C LEU A 346 18.54 6.30 0.44
N VAL A 347 18.20 7.46 1.01
CA VAL A 347 17.98 7.60 2.46
C VAL A 347 16.82 6.72 2.91
N THR A 348 15.70 6.69 2.18
CA THR A 348 14.55 5.83 2.51
C THR A 348 14.93 4.35 2.48
N VAL A 349 15.57 3.87 1.41
CA VAL A 349 15.99 2.45 1.29
C VAL A 349 16.92 2.06 2.43
N VAL A 350 17.94 2.87 2.72
CA VAL A 350 18.86 2.60 3.83
C VAL A 350 18.11 2.62 5.17
N ALA A 351 17.24 3.62 5.40
CA ALA A 351 16.51 3.75 6.65
C ALA A 351 15.58 2.57 6.91
N VAL A 352 14.86 2.07 5.91
CA VAL A 352 13.97 0.91 6.11
C VAL A 352 14.74 -0.39 6.26
N SER A 353 15.79 -0.62 5.46
CA SER A 353 16.60 -1.84 5.55
C SER A 353 17.35 -1.94 6.87
N VAL A 354 17.96 -0.85 7.34
CA VAL A 354 18.62 -0.81 8.65
C VAL A 354 17.57 -0.82 9.77
N GLY A 355 16.49 -0.07 9.59
CA GLY A 355 15.42 0.08 10.57
C GLY A 355 14.77 -1.24 10.97
N VAL A 356 14.43 -2.11 10.01
CA VAL A 356 13.82 -3.42 10.34
C VAL A 356 14.77 -4.32 11.10
N VAL A 357 16.08 -4.30 10.78
CA VAL A 357 17.10 -5.10 11.47
C VAL A 357 17.32 -4.57 12.88
N VAL A 358 17.52 -3.26 13.04
CA VAL A 358 17.73 -2.63 14.36
C VAL A 358 16.48 -2.74 15.24
N ALA A 359 15.29 -2.72 14.65
CA ALA A 359 14.06 -2.96 15.37
C ALA A 359 13.83 -4.43 15.75
N GLY A 360 14.64 -5.37 15.25
CA GLY A 360 14.42 -6.80 15.50
C GLY A 360 13.12 -7.35 14.88
N SER A 361 12.71 -6.77 13.74
CA SER A 361 11.40 -7.02 13.13
C SER A 361 11.47 -8.06 12.00
N GLU A 362 10.79 -9.19 12.16
CA GLU A 362 10.63 -10.26 11.16
C GLU A 362 9.44 -10.02 10.22
N THR A 363 9.17 -8.75 9.87
CA THR A 363 8.01 -8.35 9.07
C THR A 363 8.46 -7.79 7.71
N PRO A 364 8.61 -8.63 6.66
CA PRO A 364 9.17 -8.21 5.36
C PRO A 364 8.39 -7.11 4.67
N ARG A 365 7.06 -7.10 4.82
CA ARG A 365 6.17 -6.05 4.30
C ARG A 365 6.55 -4.63 4.76
N TYR A 366 7.38 -4.46 5.80
CA TYR A 366 7.93 -3.15 6.19
C TYR A 366 8.99 -2.60 5.22
N LEU A 367 9.49 -3.44 4.31
CA LEU A 367 10.47 -3.09 3.27
C LEU A 367 9.83 -2.65 1.95
N GLN A 368 8.50 -2.53 1.85
CA GLN A 368 7.83 -2.03 0.64
C GLN A 368 8.42 -0.75 0.02
N PRO A 369 8.96 0.23 0.80
CA PRO A 369 9.65 1.38 0.22
C PRO A 369 10.85 1.03 -0.68
N ILE A 370 11.45 -0.16 -0.55
CA ILE A 370 12.50 -0.64 -1.45
C ILE A 370 11.99 -0.78 -2.90
N VAL A 371 10.71 -1.12 -3.09
CA VAL A 371 10.09 -1.21 -4.42
C VAL A 371 9.77 0.18 -4.97
N THR A 372 9.24 1.06 -4.13
CA THR A 372 8.52 2.27 -4.57
C THR A 372 9.37 3.54 -4.53
N ALA A 373 10.29 3.67 -3.58
CA ALA A 373 11.17 4.84 -3.51
C ALA A 373 12.10 4.94 -4.75
N PRO A 374 12.71 3.84 -5.27
CA PRO A 374 13.54 3.90 -6.47
C PRO A 374 12.83 4.43 -7.73
N LEU A 375 11.49 4.43 -7.78
CA LEU A 375 10.75 5.00 -8.90
C LEU A 375 11.07 6.50 -9.09
N LEU A 376 11.30 7.24 -8.00
CA LEU A 376 11.71 8.65 -8.07
C LEU A 376 13.13 8.79 -8.62
N ALA A 377 14.04 7.90 -8.20
CA ALA A 377 15.41 7.89 -8.70
C ALA A 377 15.45 7.52 -10.19
N LEU A 378 14.61 6.60 -10.66
CA LEU A 378 14.47 6.25 -12.07
C LEU A 378 14.09 7.46 -12.93
N VAL A 379 13.10 8.25 -12.48
CA VAL A 379 12.70 9.49 -13.16
C VAL A 379 13.86 10.50 -13.17
N ALA A 380 14.57 10.64 -12.05
CA ALA A 380 15.70 11.55 -11.92
C ALA A 380 16.88 11.14 -12.81
N VAL A 381 17.19 9.84 -12.91
CA VAL A 381 18.23 9.30 -13.79
C VAL A 381 17.84 9.48 -15.26
N ALA A 382 16.57 9.30 -15.62
CA ALA A 382 16.10 9.61 -16.98
C ALA A 382 16.36 11.09 -17.35
N GLU A 383 16.18 12.02 -16.41
CA GLU A 383 16.51 13.44 -16.59
C GLU A 383 18.02 13.69 -16.71
N LEU A 384 18.83 13.03 -15.89
CA LEU A 384 20.30 13.11 -15.97
C LEU A 384 20.80 12.63 -17.34
N THR A 385 20.33 11.48 -17.80
CA THR A 385 20.67 10.94 -19.12
C THR A 385 20.26 11.89 -20.23
N ARG A 386 19.03 12.43 -20.16
CA ARG A 386 18.52 13.37 -21.16
C ARG A 386 19.38 14.64 -21.23
N THR A 387 19.79 15.19 -20.09
CA THR A 387 20.57 16.44 -20.03
C THR A 387 22.03 16.24 -20.41
N ALA A 388 22.66 15.12 -20.00
CA ALA A 388 24.01 14.76 -20.37
C ALA A 388 24.14 14.52 -21.89
N VAL A 389 23.23 13.74 -22.48
CA VAL A 389 23.21 13.45 -23.93
C VAL A 389 22.96 14.72 -24.77
N ARG A 390 22.17 15.68 -24.27
CA ARG A 390 22.00 16.96 -24.97
C ARG A 390 23.28 17.80 -24.98
N ARG A 391 24.06 17.78 -23.89
CA ARG A 391 25.30 18.57 -23.79
C ARG A 391 26.37 18.09 -24.77
N THR A 392 26.44 16.79 -25.03
CA THR A 392 27.42 16.25 -25.97
C THR A 392 27.08 16.55 -27.43
N ARG A 393 25.89 17.07 -27.77
CA ARG A 393 25.40 17.32 -29.16
C ARG A 393 25.44 16.09 -30.09
N VAL A 394 25.83 14.92 -29.60
CA VAL A 394 26.08 13.69 -30.37
C VAL A 394 24.79 12.92 -30.71
N HIS A 395 23.62 13.30 -30.16
CA HIS A 395 22.39 12.52 -30.39
C HIS A 395 21.10 13.32 -30.49
N ARG A 396 20.49 13.30 -31.69
CA ARG A 396 19.03 13.25 -31.80
C ARG A 396 18.63 11.84 -31.33
N PRO A 397 17.60 11.66 -30.47
CA PRO A 397 17.15 10.31 -30.14
C PRO A 397 16.84 9.59 -31.46
N HIS A 398 17.62 8.55 -31.79
CA HIS A 398 17.42 7.79 -33.01
C HIS A 398 15.95 7.37 -33.10
N ARG A 399 15.39 7.40 -34.31
CA ARG A 399 14.02 6.93 -34.57
C ARG A 399 13.75 5.57 -33.92
N GLY A 400 14.78 4.72 -33.79
CA GLY A 400 14.75 3.43 -33.10
C GLY A 400 14.32 3.48 -31.62
N VAL A 401 14.80 4.42 -30.80
CA VAL A 401 14.38 4.49 -29.37
C VAL A 401 12.91 4.86 -29.25
N ARG A 402 12.46 5.82 -30.07
CA ARG A 402 11.04 6.23 -30.10
C ARG A 402 10.15 5.11 -30.62
N ALA A 403 10.60 4.40 -31.65
CA ALA A 403 9.91 3.23 -32.18
C ALA A 403 9.84 2.13 -31.12
N GLY A 404 10.94 1.81 -30.43
CA GLY A 404 10.97 0.82 -29.36
C GLY A 404 10.03 1.15 -28.21
N VAL A 405 9.99 2.41 -27.75
CA VAL A 405 9.02 2.85 -26.72
C VAL A 405 7.58 2.73 -27.22
N ALA A 406 7.30 3.10 -28.48
CA ALA A 406 5.98 2.96 -29.06
C ALA A 406 5.54 1.49 -29.17
N VAL A 407 6.44 0.61 -29.63
CA VAL A 407 6.23 -0.83 -29.71
C VAL A 407 5.99 -1.42 -28.32
N ALA A 408 6.78 -1.04 -27.32
CA ALA A 408 6.59 -1.50 -25.94
C ALA A 408 5.24 -1.05 -25.37
N MET A 409 4.84 0.21 -25.55
CA MET A 409 3.51 0.68 -25.13
C MET A 409 2.39 -0.05 -25.87
N ALA A 410 2.54 -0.29 -27.17
CA ALA A 410 1.56 -1.03 -27.96
C ALA A 410 1.46 -2.49 -27.50
N ALA A 411 2.58 -3.14 -27.18
CA ALA A 411 2.61 -4.49 -26.63
C ALA A 411 1.91 -4.55 -25.27
N VAL A 412 2.20 -3.61 -24.36
CA VAL A 412 1.52 -3.51 -23.06
C VAL A 412 0.01 -3.33 -23.22
N LEU A 413 -0.42 -2.45 -24.13
CA LEU A 413 -1.84 -2.25 -24.42
C LEU A 413 -2.47 -3.52 -24.99
N ALA A 414 -1.81 -4.18 -25.95
CA ALA A 414 -2.30 -5.42 -26.53
C ALA A 414 -2.42 -6.53 -25.48
N THR A 415 -1.41 -6.71 -24.61
CA THR A 415 -1.47 -7.65 -23.49
C THR A 415 -2.57 -7.30 -22.51
N GLY A 416 -2.70 -6.03 -22.11
CA GLY A 416 -3.75 -5.57 -21.20
C GLY A 416 -5.15 -5.83 -21.75
N ILE A 417 -5.38 -5.52 -23.04
CA ILE A 417 -6.63 -5.80 -23.74
C ILE A 417 -6.89 -7.31 -23.80
N ALA A 418 -5.86 -8.12 -24.10
CA ALA A 418 -6.01 -9.57 -24.19
C ALA A 418 -6.37 -10.21 -22.84
N VAL A 419 -5.81 -9.73 -21.73
CA VAL A 419 -6.07 -10.31 -20.41
C VAL A 419 -7.28 -9.71 -19.68
N ALA A 420 -7.76 -8.54 -20.10
CA ALA A 420 -8.85 -7.83 -19.41
C ALA A 420 -10.16 -8.66 -19.32
N PRO A 421 -10.67 -9.31 -20.38
CA PRO A 421 -11.90 -10.10 -20.28
C PRO A 421 -11.79 -11.26 -19.29
N GLY A 422 -10.67 -12.00 -19.33
CA GLY A 422 -10.41 -13.10 -18.39
C GLY A 422 -10.25 -12.61 -16.95
N THR A 423 -9.62 -11.45 -16.76
CA THR A 423 -9.48 -10.81 -15.44
C THR A 423 -10.84 -10.40 -14.90
N ALA A 424 -11.65 -9.71 -15.71
CA ALA A 424 -12.99 -9.28 -15.33
C ALA A 424 -13.90 -10.48 -15.03
N HIS A 425 -13.84 -11.54 -15.83
CA HIS A 425 -14.60 -12.76 -15.59
C HIS A 425 -14.20 -13.41 -14.26
N ALA A 426 -12.90 -13.60 -14.01
CA ALA A 426 -12.41 -14.20 -12.78
C ALA A 426 -12.78 -13.38 -11.53
N VAL A 427 -12.76 -12.05 -11.62
CA VAL A 427 -13.20 -11.16 -10.53
C VAL A 427 -14.73 -11.25 -10.33
N ALA A 428 -15.50 -11.31 -11.43
CA ALA A 428 -16.96 -11.37 -11.38
C ALA A 428 -17.48 -12.70 -10.83
N THR A 429 -16.79 -13.81 -11.13
CA THR A 429 -17.15 -15.16 -10.67
C THR A 429 -16.39 -15.60 -9.43
N ALA A 430 -15.58 -14.73 -8.82
CA ALA A 430 -14.86 -15.03 -7.59
C ALA A 430 -15.84 -15.45 -6.48
N ARG A 431 -15.57 -16.60 -5.86
CA ARG A 431 -16.32 -17.17 -4.74
C ARG A 431 -15.33 -17.69 -3.71
N TYR A 432 -15.80 -17.79 -2.46
CA TYR A 432 -15.09 -18.48 -1.39
C TYR A 432 -15.86 -19.76 -1.04
N PRO A 433 -15.52 -20.93 -1.62
CA PRO A 433 -16.30 -22.17 -1.45
C PRO A 433 -16.43 -22.63 0.01
N ALA A 434 -15.44 -22.33 0.84
CA ALA A 434 -15.44 -22.62 2.27
C ALA A 434 -16.63 -21.97 3.00
N ALA A 435 -16.94 -20.70 2.69
CA ALA A 435 -18.12 -20.03 3.25
C ALA A 435 -19.44 -20.70 2.83
N ALA A 436 -19.53 -21.22 1.61
CA ALA A 436 -20.74 -21.89 1.15
C ALA A 436 -21.05 -23.19 1.91
N CYS A 437 -20.02 -23.88 2.45
CA CYS A 437 -20.23 -25.02 3.32
C CYS A 437 -20.86 -24.61 4.65
N LEU A 438 -20.32 -23.55 5.25
CA LEU A 438 -20.84 -23.00 6.50
C LEU A 438 -22.27 -22.46 6.34
N ASP A 439 -22.55 -21.75 5.25
CA ASP A 439 -23.91 -21.26 4.93
C ASP A 439 -24.92 -22.41 4.77
N ARG A 440 -24.53 -23.51 4.12
CA ARG A 440 -25.38 -24.71 4.00
C ARG A 440 -25.62 -25.39 5.34
N TRP A 441 -24.59 -25.49 6.18
CA TRP A 441 -24.74 -26.05 7.52
C TRP A 441 -25.65 -25.18 8.40
N ALA A 442 -25.52 -23.85 8.31
CA ALA A 442 -26.37 -22.91 9.03
C ALA A 442 -27.83 -23.02 8.57
N ASP A 443 -28.09 -23.35 7.30
CA ASP A 443 -29.42 -23.61 6.73
C ASP A 443 -30.40 -22.45 7.00
N GLY A 444 -29.93 -21.21 6.82
CA GLY A 444 -30.71 -19.99 7.05
C GLY A 444 -30.97 -19.62 8.52
N ARG A 445 -30.52 -20.44 9.49
CA ARG A 445 -30.60 -20.11 10.91
C ARG A 445 -29.73 -18.91 11.25
N GLN A 446 -30.17 -18.13 12.24
CA GLN A 446 -29.33 -17.12 12.88
C GLN A 446 -28.44 -17.82 13.89
N VAL A 447 -27.15 -17.94 13.58
CA VAL A 447 -26.19 -18.66 14.41
C VAL A 447 -24.93 -17.83 14.59
N THR A 448 -24.35 -17.88 15.79
CA THR A 448 -23.06 -17.27 16.07
C THR A 448 -22.09 -18.37 16.46
N GLY A 449 -20.90 -18.36 15.88
CA GLY A 449 -19.84 -19.30 16.20
C GLY A 449 -18.54 -18.61 16.51
N VAL A 450 -17.55 -19.42 16.91
CA VAL A 450 -16.20 -18.94 17.20
C VAL A 450 -15.15 -19.73 16.44
N GLY A 451 -13.94 -19.19 16.34
CA GLY A 451 -12.78 -19.91 15.82
C GLY A 451 -11.54 -19.03 15.78
N GLN A 452 -10.41 -19.57 15.32
CA GLN A 452 -9.15 -18.82 15.33
C GLN A 452 -9.07 -17.80 14.20
N PHE A 453 -8.24 -16.78 14.40
CA PHE A 453 -8.10 -15.59 13.56
C PHE A 453 -8.01 -15.87 12.05
N TRP A 454 -7.11 -16.78 11.64
CA TRP A 454 -6.82 -17.01 10.21
C TRP A 454 -7.95 -17.76 9.49
N THR A 455 -8.69 -18.61 10.20
CA THR A 455 -9.82 -19.36 9.66
C THR A 455 -11.10 -18.52 9.66
N VAL A 456 -11.40 -17.85 10.76
CA VAL A 456 -12.67 -17.14 10.94
C VAL A 456 -12.81 -15.90 10.07
N ARG A 457 -11.76 -15.09 9.90
CA ARG A 457 -11.89 -13.79 9.22
C ARG A 457 -12.34 -13.88 7.75
N PRO A 458 -11.74 -14.74 6.89
CA PRO A 458 -12.27 -14.93 5.56
C PRO A 458 -13.70 -15.51 5.58
N LEU A 459 -14.00 -16.46 6.47
CA LEU A 459 -15.36 -17.00 6.59
C LEU A 459 -16.37 -15.90 6.96
N ALA A 460 -16.09 -15.08 7.97
CA ALA A 460 -16.93 -13.98 8.43
C ALA A 460 -17.17 -12.92 7.34
N THR A 461 -16.18 -12.74 6.45
CA THR A 461 -16.26 -11.81 5.32
C THR A 461 -17.22 -12.32 4.25
N TYR A 462 -17.21 -13.63 3.97
CA TYR A 462 -17.84 -14.22 2.79
C TYR A 462 -19.10 -15.05 3.06
N THR A 463 -19.38 -15.39 4.32
CA THR A 463 -20.61 -16.06 4.74
C THR A 463 -21.81 -15.10 4.72
N SER A 464 -22.99 -15.67 4.62
CA SER A 464 -24.29 -14.99 4.72
C SER A 464 -24.43 -14.15 5.99
N SER A 465 -25.33 -13.14 5.97
CA SER A 465 -25.52 -12.21 7.10
C SER A 465 -26.09 -12.86 8.36
N ASN A 466 -26.70 -14.04 8.24
CA ASN A 466 -27.26 -14.82 9.35
C ASN A 466 -26.22 -15.69 10.09
N VAL A 467 -24.99 -15.73 9.60
CA VAL A 467 -23.88 -16.44 10.26
C VAL A 467 -22.91 -15.41 10.84
N GLY A 468 -22.92 -15.30 12.17
CA GLY A 468 -21.95 -14.54 12.94
C GLY A 468 -20.73 -15.40 13.26
N LEU A 469 -19.53 -14.82 13.17
CA LEU A 469 -18.31 -15.48 13.62
C LEU A 469 -17.48 -14.52 14.46
N LEU A 470 -17.08 -15.00 15.64
CA LEU A 470 -16.22 -14.30 16.58
C LEU A 470 -14.84 -14.96 16.59
N GLN A 471 -13.79 -14.17 16.77
CA GLN A 471 -12.43 -14.68 16.79
C GLN A 471 -11.93 -14.88 18.21
N VAL A 472 -11.39 -16.05 18.46
CA VAL A 472 -10.89 -16.46 19.78
C VAL A 472 -9.45 -16.91 19.70
N ARG A 473 -8.82 -16.95 20.87
CA ARG A 473 -7.58 -17.68 21.10
C ARG A 473 -7.86 -19.18 21.17
N ASP A 474 -6.81 -19.97 21.24
CA ASP A 474 -6.85 -21.40 21.51
C ASP A 474 -7.48 -21.76 22.87
N THR A 475 -7.61 -20.79 23.78
CA THR A 475 -8.25 -20.91 25.09
C THR A 475 -9.72 -20.47 25.11
N PHE A 476 -10.34 -20.18 23.96
CA PHE A 476 -11.68 -19.57 23.83
C PHE A 476 -11.83 -18.16 24.39
N GLU A 477 -10.77 -17.56 24.95
CA GLU A 477 -10.75 -16.14 25.25
C GLU A 477 -10.81 -15.31 23.96
N THR A 478 -11.50 -14.18 24.02
CA THR A 478 -11.57 -13.23 22.91
C THR A 478 -10.18 -12.79 22.47
N TYR A 479 -9.93 -12.82 21.16
CA TYR A 479 -8.66 -12.35 20.60
C TYR A 479 -8.80 -10.91 20.09
N PRO A 480 -8.29 -9.87 20.79
CA PRO A 480 -8.60 -8.48 20.48
C PRO A 480 -7.63 -7.89 19.44
N TRP A 481 -7.58 -8.50 18.26
CA TRP A 481 -6.70 -8.10 17.16
C TRP A 481 -7.45 -8.02 15.84
N LEU A 482 -7.57 -6.81 15.28
CA LEU A 482 -8.28 -6.52 14.03
C LEU A 482 -9.73 -7.00 14.04
N VAL A 483 -10.45 -6.76 15.14
CA VAL A 483 -11.82 -7.22 15.37
C VAL A 483 -12.70 -6.13 15.99
N ASP A 484 -13.99 -6.15 15.69
CA ASP A 484 -15.00 -5.35 16.39
C ASP A 484 -15.42 -6.03 17.70
N LEU A 485 -15.11 -5.42 18.84
CA LEU A 485 -15.56 -5.94 20.14
C LEU A 485 -17.06 -5.73 20.38
N GLY A 486 -17.69 -4.81 19.62
CA GLY A 486 -19.13 -4.56 19.69
C GLY A 486 -19.94 -5.79 19.27
N ALA A 487 -19.39 -6.64 18.39
CA ALA A 487 -20.03 -7.88 17.94
C ALA A 487 -20.16 -8.96 19.03
N TYR A 488 -19.44 -8.82 20.14
CA TYR A 488 -19.48 -9.77 21.27
C TYR A 488 -20.57 -9.41 22.28
N ARG A 489 -21.12 -8.18 22.21
CA ARG A 489 -22.22 -7.76 23.09
C ARG A 489 -23.42 -8.67 22.88
N ASP A 490 -23.87 -9.32 23.95
CA ASP A 490 -25.02 -10.22 23.96
C ASP A 490 -24.93 -11.39 22.96
N ALA A 491 -23.74 -11.71 22.48
CA ALA A 491 -23.54 -12.84 21.57
C ALA A 491 -23.86 -14.17 22.27
N ASP A 492 -24.44 -15.10 21.51
CA ASP A 492 -24.75 -16.44 21.99
C ASP A 492 -24.03 -17.48 21.10
N PRO A 493 -22.70 -17.65 21.28
CA PRO A 493 -21.92 -18.56 20.46
C PRO A 493 -22.34 -20.01 20.71
N SER A 494 -22.72 -20.72 19.65
CA SER A 494 -23.27 -22.08 19.73
C SER A 494 -22.46 -23.13 18.96
N PHE A 495 -21.43 -22.72 18.21
CA PHE A 495 -20.58 -23.63 17.45
C PHE A 495 -19.13 -23.15 17.37
N VAL A 496 -18.22 -24.08 17.10
CA VAL A 496 -16.79 -23.79 16.89
C VAL A 496 -16.40 -24.20 15.48
N VAL A 497 -15.69 -23.31 14.80
CA VAL A 497 -15.00 -23.58 13.54
C VAL A 497 -13.55 -23.93 13.86
N VAL A 498 -13.13 -25.13 13.47
CA VAL A 498 -11.78 -25.64 13.66
C VAL A 498 -11.12 -25.77 12.29
N GLY A 499 -10.21 -24.86 11.97
CA GLY A 499 -9.45 -24.87 10.71
C GLY A 499 -8.40 -25.98 10.66
N SER A 500 -8.07 -26.43 9.45
CA SER A 500 -7.05 -27.48 9.22
C SER A 500 -5.63 -27.08 9.63
N HIS A 501 -5.38 -25.79 9.85
CA HIS A 501 -4.11 -25.22 10.27
C HIS A 501 -4.20 -24.47 11.60
N ASP A 502 -5.34 -24.57 12.28
CA ASP A 502 -5.50 -23.97 13.60
C ASP A 502 -4.70 -24.78 14.62
N LEU A 503 -4.05 -24.08 15.55
CA LEU A 503 -3.28 -24.70 16.63
C LEU A 503 -4.04 -24.52 17.93
N TRP A 504 -4.70 -25.58 18.38
CA TRP A 504 -5.40 -25.64 19.65
C TRP A 504 -4.50 -26.32 20.68
N THR A 505 -4.18 -25.65 21.79
CA THR A 505 -3.34 -26.22 22.85
C THR A 505 -4.02 -27.36 23.60
N THR A 506 -5.35 -27.31 23.69
CA THR A 506 -6.21 -28.38 24.20
C THR A 506 -7.21 -28.73 23.11
N ALA A 507 -7.55 -30.02 22.94
CA ALA A 507 -8.58 -30.40 21.98
C ALA A 507 -9.91 -29.70 22.31
N VAL A 508 -10.66 -29.35 21.28
CA VAL A 508 -11.91 -28.58 21.45
C VAL A 508 -12.92 -29.37 22.28
N GLU A 509 -13.01 -30.68 22.05
CA GLU A 509 -13.89 -31.58 22.79
C GLU A 509 -13.46 -31.79 24.25
N ASP A 510 -12.16 -31.73 24.54
CA ASP A 510 -11.66 -31.79 25.92
C ASP A 510 -12.04 -30.52 26.71
N SER A 511 -12.13 -29.38 26.02
CA SER A 511 -12.46 -28.09 26.62
C SER A 511 -13.97 -27.86 26.76
N LEU A 512 -14.77 -28.33 25.79
CA LEU A 512 -16.20 -28.02 25.67
C LEU A 512 -17.12 -29.23 25.89
N GLY A 513 -16.55 -30.43 26.02
CA GLY A 513 -17.28 -31.70 26.04
C GLY A 513 -17.62 -32.20 24.63
N THR A 514 -18.47 -33.24 24.54
CA THR A 514 -18.84 -33.83 23.26
C THR A 514 -19.79 -32.89 22.47
N PRO A 515 -19.48 -32.55 21.21
CA PRO A 515 -20.38 -31.76 20.37
C PRO A 515 -21.64 -32.57 20.01
N ALA A 516 -22.74 -31.88 19.74
CA ALA A 516 -23.96 -32.50 19.26
C ALA A 516 -23.78 -33.11 17.86
N THR A 517 -23.08 -32.40 16.97
CA THR A 517 -22.70 -32.89 15.65
C THR A 517 -21.37 -32.28 15.20
N ILE A 518 -20.66 -32.98 14.32
CA ILE A 518 -19.49 -32.46 13.61
C ILE A 518 -19.80 -32.51 12.12
N THR A 519 -19.66 -31.38 11.44
CA THR A 519 -19.81 -31.28 9.98
C THR A 519 -18.48 -30.97 9.34
N HIS A 520 -18.03 -31.83 8.44
CA HIS A 520 -16.75 -31.68 7.75
C HIS A 520 -16.88 -30.77 6.52
N CYS A 521 -16.13 -29.67 6.53
CA CYS A 521 -16.02 -28.74 5.40
C CYS A 521 -14.61 -28.78 4.80
N THR A 522 -14.45 -28.24 3.60
CA THR A 522 -13.12 -28.15 3.00
C THR A 522 -12.28 -27.10 3.73
N GLY A 523 -11.25 -27.55 4.46
CA GLY A 523 -10.30 -26.70 5.19
C GLY A 523 -10.68 -26.36 6.62
N PHE A 524 -11.86 -26.79 7.09
CA PHE A 524 -12.28 -26.63 8.48
C PHE A 524 -13.41 -27.60 8.82
N ASP A 525 -13.65 -27.81 10.10
CA ASP A 525 -14.78 -28.57 10.62
C ASP A 525 -15.67 -27.67 11.49
N VAL A 526 -16.98 -27.92 11.46
CA VAL A 526 -17.97 -27.24 12.31
C VAL A 526 -18.39 -28.16 13.44
N TYR A 527 -18.05 -27.78 14.67
CA TYR A 527 -18.42 -28.48 15.89
C TYR A 527 -19.63 -27.77 16.49
N ASP A 528 -20.81 -28.41 16.41
CA ASP A 528 -22.05 -27.84 16.92
C ASP A 528 -22.21 -28.16 18.41
N TYR A 529 -22.32 -27.12 19.23
CA TYR A 529 -22.51 -27.22 20.68
C TYR A 529 -23.88 -26.71 21.11
N ALA A 530 -24.79 -26.38 20.18
CA ALA A 530 -26.13 -25.91 20.52
C ALA A 530 -26.86 -26.90 21.44
N GLY A 531 -27.35 -26.41 22.58
CA GLY A 531 -28.05 -27.21 23.58
C GLY A 531 -27.15 -28.11 24.45
N THR A 532 -25.83 -28.02 24.31
CA THR A 532 -24.86 -28.77 25.13
C THR A 532 -24.30 -27.92 26.28
N ALA A 533 -23.58 -28.53 27.22
CA ALA A 533 -22.80 -27.80 28.23
C ALA A 533 -21.71 -26.90 27.60
N GLY A 534 -21.17 -27.28 26.44
CA GLY A 534 -20.16 -26.52 25.71
C GLY A 534 -20.64 -25.14 25.28
N GLN A 535 -21.91 -24.97 24.92
CA GLN A 535 -22.47 -23.64 24.59
C GLN A 535 -22.40 -22.68 25.78
N ALA A 536 -22.69 -23.17 26.99
CA ALA A 536 -22.60 -22.34 28.20
C ALA A 536 -21.15 -21.94 28.51
N ILE A 537 -20.20 -22.83 28.26
CA ILE A 537 -18.76 -22.57 28.42
C ILE A 537 -18.31 -21.51 27.40
N LEU A 538 -18.66 -21.69 26.12
CA LEU A 538 -18.38 -20.71 25.06
C LEU A 538 -18.92 -19.33 25.42
N ARG A 539 -20.18 -19.24 25.84
CA ARG A 539 -20.77 -17.95 26.24
C ARG A 539 -20.00 -17.32 27.40
N ARG A 540 -19.69 -18.09 28.44
CA ARG A 540 -18.94 -17.59 29.61
C ARG A 540 -17.55 -17.08 29.21
N ASP A 541 -16.79 -17.88 28.48
CA ASP A 541 -15.37 -17.60 28.24
C ASP A 541 -15.18 -16.57 27.13
N VAL A 542 -15.96 -16.65 26.04
CA VAL A 542 -15.86 -15.73 24.91
C VAL A 542 -16.45 -14.37 25.28
N VAL A 543 -17.72 -14.31 25.70
CA VAL A 543 -18.40 -13.04 25.99
C VAL A 543 -17.85 -12.42 27.27
N GLY A 544 -17.60 -13.24 28.30
CA GLY A 544 -17.04 -12.76 29.57
C GLY A 544 -15.65 -12.14 29.40
N SER A 545 -14.77 -12.76 28.61
CA SER A 545 -13.46 -12.16 28.31
C SER A 545 -13.58 -10.90 27.44
N ALA A 546 -14.50 -10.86 26.47
CA ALA A 546 -14.75 -9.67 25.67
C ALA A 546 -15.19 -8.47 26.54
N ASP A 547 -16.08 -8.69 27.51
CA ASP A 547 -16.56 -7.65 28.42
C ASP A 547 -15.48 -7.10 29.35
N VAL A 548 -14.50 -7.93 29.74
CA VAL A 548 -13.30 -7.45 30.46
C VAL A 548 -12.47 -6.57 29.53
N ILE A 549 -12.13 -7.07 28.33
CA ILE A 549 -11.29 -6.34 27.36
C ILE A 549 -11.91 -5.00 26.96
N ARG A 550 -13.23 -4.95 26.75
CA ARG A 550 -13.97 -3.73 26.38
C ARG A 550 -13.87 -2.67 27.46
N ARG A 551 -14.10 -3.06 28.73
CA ARG A 551 -13.94 -2.17 29.89
C ARG A 551 -12.51 -1.67 30.04
N ASP A 552 -11.53 -2.55 29.88
CA ASP A 552 -10.10 -2.19 29.97
C ASP A 552 -9.69 -1.17 28.87
N ARG A 553 -10.35 -1.22 27.71
CA ARG A 553 -10.16 -0.28 26.60
C ARG A 553 -10.97 1.01 26.72
N GLY A 554 -11.96 1.07 27.62
CA GLY A 554 -12.81 2.23 27.82
C GLY A 554 -13.98 2.34 26.83
N PHE A 555 -14.51 1.19 26.37
CA PHE A 555 -15.74 1.11 25.57
C PHE A 555 -17.01 0.90 26.41
#